data_AF-A0A7C4WQS6-F1
#
_entry.id   AF-A0A7C4WQS6-F1
#
_cell.length_a   1.000
_cell.length_b   1.000
_cell.length_c   1.000
_cell.angle_alpha   90.00
_cell.angle_beta   90.00
_cell.angle_gamma   90.00
#
_symmetry.space_group_name_H-M   'P 1'
#
loop_
_entity.id
_entity.type
_entity.pdbx_description
1 polymer ?
#
loop_
_entity_poly.entity_id
_entity_poly.type
_entity_poly.pdbx_seq_one_letter_code
_entity_poly.pdbx_strand_id
1 'polypeptide(L)'
;MSSLGIYIIDQGLSAEERVLSYLRVNPGATPREIADALGMSLTSVRIAINRLRELGQVIRSSRGGYVVRVSQDAVFNDYVHSTTQHPVSNDLLKIIDELVSKVSSLESRIERLESEVRLIKKSLPKMPTKRSASGDVDKFLSTLRLRGVMSVDEVRGLSLERPLDDYVSSGKVVIVGDLVVCPDFLNSFKSKFPIKVSDINSLSSEEVKLLEALVRTNQVYLFSGVEYRILD
;
A
#
# COMPACT_ATOMS: atom_id res chain seq x y z
N MET A 1 -9.99 32.15 -0.80
CA MET A 1 -11.10 31.50 -1.52
C MET A 1 -10.93 29.99 -1.40
N SER A 2 -11.76 29.34 -0.58
CA SER A 2 -12.07 27.89 -0.59
C SER A 2 -13.06 27.63 0.56
N SER A 3 -14.30 28.08 0.39
CA SER A 3 -15.42 27.78 1.30
C SER A 3 -16.58 27.29 0.45
N LEU A 4 -16.54 26.01 0.07
CA LEU A 4 -17.55 25.38 -0.78
C LEU A 4 -17.82 23.91 -0.42
N GLY A 5 -17.37 23.45 0.75
CA GLY A 5 -17.47 22.04 1.15
C GLY A 5 -18.58 21.67 2.14
N ILE A 6 -19.31 22.64 2.71
CA ILE A 6 -20.22 22.36 3.85
C ILE A 6 -21.71 22.61 3.52
N TYR A 7 -22.03 23.23 2.39
CA TYR A 7 -23.40 23.68 2.09
C TYR A 7 -24.35 22.62 1.50
N ILE A 8 -23.94 21.36 1.33
CA ILE A 8 -24.75 20.33 0.65
C ILE A 8 -25.11 19.14 1.56
N ILE A 9 -25.50 19.36 2.83
CA ILE A 9 -26.21 18.32 3.62
C ILE A 9 -27.21 18.97 4.60
N ASP A 10 -27.90 20.05 4.22
CA ASP A 10 -28.69 20.85 5.17
C ASP A 10 -30.22 20.85 4.98
N GLN A 11 -30.82 19.74 4.56
CA GLN A 11 -32.29 19.64 4.51
C GLN A 11 -32.72 18.26 4.99
N GLY A 12 -32.64 18.00 6.30
CA GLY A 12 -33.26 16.81 6.91
C GLY A 12 -32.71 16.34 8.26
N LEU A 13 -31.48 16.71 8.63
CA LEU A 13 -30.88 16.26 9.90
C LEU A 13 -31.25 17.16 11.08
N SER A 14 -31.44 16.55 12.25
CA SER A 14 -31.72 17.28 13.48
C SER A 14 -30.51 18.13 13.93
N ALA A 15 -30.76 19.13 14.76
CA ALA A 15 -29.70 19.97 15.36
C ALA A 15 -28.63 19.12 16.07
N GLU A 16 -29.03 18.05 16.74
CA GLU A 16 -28.16 17.10 17.44
C GLU A 16 -27.27 16.31 16.48
N GLU A 17 -27.83 15.80 15.38
CA GLU A 17 -27.08 14.98 14.40
C GLU A 17 -26.03 15.82 13.65
N ARG A 18 -26.37 17.08 13.33
CA ARG A 18 -25.44 18.03 12.72
C ARG A 18 -24.27 18.35 13.65
N VAL A 19 -24.55 18.57 14.94
CA VAL A 19 -23.51 18.80 15.95
C VAL A 19 -22.66 17.55 16.15
N LEU A 20 -23.27 16.37 16.21
CA LEU A 20 -22.57 15.10 16.43
C LEU A 20 -21.64 14.75 15.26
N SER A 21 -22.11 14.90 14.03
CA SER A 21 -21.31 14.68 12.82
C SER A 21 -20.13 15.64 12.73
N TYR A 22 -20.33 16.91 13.06
CA TYR A 22 -19.25 17.90 13.12
C TYR A 22 -18.19 17.54 14.16
N LEU A 23 -18.59 17.10 15.36
CA LEU A 23 -17.69 16.71 16.45
C LEU A 23 -16.89 15.43 16.16
N ARG A 24 -17.37 14.55 15.26
CA ARG A 24 -16.60 13.38 14.81
C ARG A 24 -15.39 13.78 13.97
N VAL A 25 -15.53 14.82 13.16
CA VAL A 25 -14.45 15.33 12.29
C VAL A 25 -13.56 16.31 13.05
N ASN A 26 -14.13 17.09 13.98
CA ASN A 26 -13.45 18.13 14.74
C ASN A 26 -13.55 17.87 16.26
N PRO A 27 -12.81 16.89 16.81
CA PRO A 27 -12.86 16.58 18.24
C PRO A 27 -12.26 17.72 19.06
N GLY A 28 -12.95 18.11 20.13
CA GLY A 28 -12.54 19.18 21.02
C GLY A 28 -13.03 20.56 20.61
N ALA A 29 -13.90 20.67 19.60
CA ALA A 29 -14.49 21.94 19.20
C ALA A 29 -15.34 22.57 20.32
N THR A 30 -15.31 23.90 20.38
CA THR A 30 -16.13 24.67 21.34
C THR A 30 -17.54 24.96 20.79
N PRO A 31 -18.55 25.22 21.64
CA PRO A 31 -19.89 25.56 21.16
C PRO A 31 -19.93 26.77 20.23
N ARG A 32 -18.96 27.69 20.33
CA ARG A 32 -18.83 28.84 19.42
C ARG A 32 -18.35 28.41 18.04
N GLU A 33 -17.26 27.64 17.98
CA GLU A 33 -16.74 27.11 16.71
C GLU A 33 -17.77 26.26 15.97
N ILE A 34 -18.55 25.45 16.70
CA ILE A 34 -19.62 24.63 16.13
C ILE A 34 -20.75 25.51 15.57
N ALA A 35 -21.13 26.57 16.29
CA ALA A 35 -22.15 27.52 15.85
C ALA A 35 -21.72 28.25 14.57
N ASP A 36 -20.49 28.77 14.55
CA ASP A 36 -19.92 29.49 13.41
C ASP A 36 -19.78 28.58 12.18
N ALA A 37 -19.38 27.32 12.37
CA ALA A 37 -19.19 26.37 11.28
C ALA A 37 -20.51 25.80 10.71
N LEU A 38 -21.51 25.56 11.57
CA LEU A 38 -22.82 25.02 11.15
C LEU A 38 -23.84 26.10 10.80
N GLY A 39 -23.52 27.39 11.00
CA GLY A 39 -24.47 28.50 10.83
C GLY A 39 -25.64 28.44 11.80
N MET A 40 -25.47 27.80 12.95
CA MET A 40 -26.52 27.60 13.96
C MET A 40 -26.41 28.63 15.08
N SER A 41 -27.51 28.92 15.77
CA SER A 41 -27.44 29.78 16.96
C SER A 41 -26.65 29.10 18.07
N LEU A 42 -25.82 29.88 18.79
CA LEU A 42 -25.04 29.38 19.93
C LEU A 42 -25.92 28.69 20.99
N THR A 43 -27.15 29.17 21.18
CA THR A 43 -28.13 28.59 22.08
C THR A 43 -28.60 27.21 21.60
N SER A 44 -28.93 27.09 20.30
CA SER A 44 -29.32 25.80 19.69
C SER A 44 -28.22 24.76 19.80
N VAL A 45 -26.97 25.16 19.55
CA VAL A 45 -25.80 24.28 19.69
C VAL A 45 -25.61 23.84 21.15
N ARG A 46 -25.76 24.74 22.13
CA ARG A 46 -25.67 24.39 23.55
C ARG A 46 -26.75 23.40 23.97
N ILE A 47 -27.99 23.59 23.51
CA ILE A 47 -29.10 22.67 23.78
C ILE A 47 -28.80 21.30 23.17
N ALA A 48 -28.36 21.26 21.92
CA ALA A 48 -27.99 20.02 21.24
C ALA A 48 -26.85 19.29 21.96
N ILE A 49 -25.78 19.99 22.35
CA ILE A 49 -24.66 19.40 23.10
C ILE A 49 -25.11 18.88 24.47
N ASN A 50 -25.98 19.60 25.19
CA ASN A 50 -26.50 19.15 26.47
C ASN A 50 -27.32 17.87 26.32
N ARG A 51 -28.19 17.79 25.30
CA ARG A 51 -28.94 16.57 24.98
C ARG A 51 -28.01 15.41 24.63
N LEU A 52 -27.01 15.64 23.78
CA LEU A 52 -26.01 14.61 23.43
C LEU A 52 -25.18 14.16 24.64
N ARG A 53 -24.93 15.05 25.60
CA ARG A 53 -24.24 14.74 26.86
C ARG A 53 -25.14 13.94 27.81
N GLU A 54 -26.42 14.29 27.92
CA GLU A 54 -27.42 13.53 28.68
C GLU A 54 -27.58 12.11 28.12
N LEU A 55 -27.53 11.97 26.80
CA LEU A 55 -27.53 10.68 26.11
C LEU A 55 -26.19 9.93 26.19
N GLY A 56 -25.17 10.50 26.83
CA GLY A 56 -23.85 9.88 26.99
C GLY A 56 -23.03 9.77 25.69
N GLN A 57 -23.47 10.42 24.61
CA GLN A 57 -22.85 10.37 23.28
C GLN A 57 -21.70 11.37 23.15
N VAL A 58 -21.67 12.43 23.97
CA VAL A 58 -20.63 13.46 23.94
C VAL A 58 -20.15 13.75 25.37
N ILE A 59 -18.84 13.92 25.53
CA ILE A 59 -18.21 14.33 26.78
C ILE A 59 -17.44 15.63 26.61
N ARG A 60 -17.30 16.37 27.72
CA ARG A 60 -16.44 17.56 27.75
C ARG A 60 -14.98 17.12 27.88
N SER A 61 -14.11 17.63 27.02
CA SER A 61 -12.68 17.38 27.10
C SER A 61 -12.03 18.27 28.18
N SER A 62 -10.85 17.85 28.64
CA SER A 62 -10.03 18.63 29.57
C SER A 62 -9.59 19.99 29.03
N ARG A 63 -9.63 20.19 27.70
CA ARG A 63 -9.29 21.46 27.03
C ARG A 63 -10.49 22.39 26.82
N GLY A 64 -11.65 22.07 27.38
CA GLY A 64 -12.82 22.95 27.44
C GLY A 64 -13.86 22.77 26.33
N GLY A 65 -13.52 22.08 25.23
CA GLY A 65 -14.45 21.70 24.15
C GLY A 65 -15.08 20.32 24.33
N TYR A 66 -15.71 19.79 23.28
CA TYR A 66 -16.51 18.55 23.34
C TYR A 66 -15.97 17.46 22.40
N VAL A 67 -16.10 16.19 22.81
CA VAL A 67 -15.62 15.03 22.05
C VAL A 67 -16.71 13.95 22.07
N VAL A 68 -16.91 13.28 20.94
CA VAL A 68 -17.86 12.16 20.83
C VAL A 68 -17.32 10.95 21.60
N ARG A 69 -18.15 10.35 22.45
CA ARG A 69 -17.81 9.12 23.17
C ARG A 69 -17.93 7.95 22.20
N VAL A 70 -16.80 7.39 21.78
CA VAL A 70 -16.77 6.11 21.09
C VAL A 70 -16.89 5.02 22.14
N SER A 71 -18.11 4.61 22.48
CA SER A 71 -18.33 3.44 23.33
C SER A 71 -17.90 2.20 22.54
N GLN A 72 -16.83 1.54 22.97
CA GLN A 72 -16.37 0.26 22.40
C GLN A 72 -17.39 -0.88 22.55
N ASP A 73 -18.51 -0.66 23.25
CA ASP A 73 -19.56 -1.65 23.49
C ASP A 73 -20.90 -1.36 22.77
N ALA A 74 -20.96 -0.39 21.85
CA ALA A 74 -22.20 -0.02 21.15
C ALA A 74 -22.31 -0.56 19.70
N VAL A 75 -21.61 -1.65 19.38
CA VAL A 75 -21.76 -2.36 18.09
C VAL A 75 -22.83 -3.46 18.16
N PHE A 76 -23.28 -3.84 19.34
CA PHE A 76 -24.39 -4.76 19.53
C PHE A 76 -25.42 -4.13 20.46
N ASN A 77 -26.68 -4.12 20.02
CA ASN A 77 -27.85 -3.90 20.86
C ASN A 77 -28.41 -2.47 21.00
N ASP A 78 -28.82 -1.86 19.88
CA ASP A 78 -30.08 -1.08 19.89
C ASP A 78 -30.80 -1.04 18.52
N TYR A 79 -30.84 -2.20 17.86
CA TYR A 79 -31.88 -2.57 16.88
C TYR A 79 -33.01 -3.33 17.60
N VAL A 80 -33.53 -2.80 18.70
CA VAL A 80 -34.76 -3.34 19.30
C VAL A 80 -35.68 -2.21 19.72
N HIS A 81 -36.15 -1.42 18.75
CA HIS A 81 -37.58 -1.18 18.61
C HIS A 81 -37.91 -0.56 17.24
N SER A 82 -38.88 -1.19 16.57
CA SER A 82 -39.66 -0.70 15.42
C SER A 82 -39.22 -1.15 14.01
N THR A 83 -39.61 -2.39 13.68
CA THR A 83 -40.38 -2.74 12.46
C THR A 83 -39.80 -2.38 11.08
N THR A 84 -39.07 -3.31 10.45
CA THR A 84 -39.46 -3.99 9.18
C THR A 84 -38.35 -4.96 8.77
N GLN A 85 -38.71 -6.22 8.54
CA GLN A 85 -37.80 -7.26 8.06
C GLN A 85 -37.32 -6.91 6.64
N HIS A 86 -36.05 -6.56 6.48
CA HIS A 86 -35.39 -6.49 5.18
C HIS A 86 -34.47 -7.71 4.99
N PRO A 87 -34.63 -8.50 3.91
CA PRO A 87 -33.87 -9.73 3.65
C PRO A 87 -32.37 -9.51 3.36
N VAL A 88 -31.93 -8.26 3.25
CA VAL A 88 -30.56 -7.87 2.86
C VAL A 88 -29.53 -8.17 3.96
N SER A 89 -29.93 -8.18 5.24
CA SER A 89 -29.00 -8.36 6.35
C SER A 89 -28.45 -9.78 6.48
N ASN A 90 -29.22 -10.80 6.09
CA ASN A 90 -28.77 -12.20 6.19
C ASN A 90 -27.75 -12.58 5.13
N ASP A 91 -27.83 -12.00 3.93
CA ASP A 91 -26.86 -12.28 2.87
C ASP A 91 -25.53 -11.57 3.13
N LEU A 92 -25.56 -10.38 3.73
CA LEU A 92 -24.34 -9.72 4.20
C LEU A 92 -23.64 -10.51 5.31
N LEU A 93 -24.39 -11.09 6.25
CA LEU A 93 -23.81 -11.94 7.29
C LEU A 93 -23.14 -13.20 6.71
N LYS A 94 -23.77 -13.85 5.72
CA LYS A 94 -23.16 -15.00 5.02
C LYS A 94 -21.86 -14.62 4.29
N ILE A 95 -21.83 -13.46 3.62
CA ILE A 95 -20.62 -12.98 2.93
C ILE A 95 -19.51 -12.70 3.94
N ILE A 96 -19.84 -12.14 5.10
CA ILE A 96 -18.88 -11.89 6.18
C ILE A 96 -18.33 -13.22 6.71
N ASP A 97 -19.19 -14.21 6.98
CA ASP A 97 -18.76 -15.53 7.46
C ASP A 97 -17.88 -16.24 6.42
N GLU A 98 -18.25 -16.16 5.14
CA GLU A 98 -17.45 -16.72 4.04
C GLU A 98 -16.09 -16.02 3.96
N LEU A 99 -16.05 -14.70 4.10
CA LEU A 99 -14.81 -13.93 4.09
C LEU A 99 -13.91 -14.29 5.28
N VAL A 100 -14.48 -14.40 6.48
CA VAL A 100 -13.77 -14.84 7.70
C VAL A 100 -13.17 -16.23 7.49
N SER A 101 -13.93 -17.16 6.90
CA SER A 101 -13.43 -18.51 6.62
C SER A 101 -12.28 -18.52 5.62
N LYS A 102 -12.36 -17.68 4.58
CA LYS A 102 -11.30 -17.52 3.57
C LYS A 102 -10.04 -16.90 4.17
N VAL A 103 -10.19 -15.87 5.02
CA VAL A 103 -9.06 -15.24 5.71
C VAL A 103 -8.36 -16.26 6.62
N SER A 104 -9.11 -17.00 7.43
CA SER A 104 -8.54 -18.06 8.29
C SER A 104 -7.82 -19.15 7.50
N SER A 105 -8.37 -19.54 6.34
CA SER A 105 -7.70 -20.49 5.43
C SER A 105 -6.39 -19.94 4.87
N LEU A 106 -6.37 -18.66 4.47
CA LEU A 106 -5.16 -18.00 3.98
C LEU A 106 -4.10 -17.88 5.07
N GLU A 107 -4.47 -17.50 6.29
CA GLU A 107 -3.57 -17.44 7.44
C GLU A 107 -2.90 -18.80 7.69
N SER A 108 -3.70 -19.88 7.73
CA SER A 108 -3.17 -21.24 7.90
C SER A 108 -2.22 -21.65 6.78
N ARG A 109 -2.50 -21.21 5.55
CA ARG A 109 -1.68 -21.52 4.37
C ARG A 109 -0.38 -20.73 4.36
N ILE A 110 -0.40 -19.48 4.82
CA ILE A 110 0.80 -18.65 5.02
C ILE A 110 1.69 -19.29 6.08
N GLU A 111 1.13 -19.69 7.23
CA GLU A 111 1.90 -20.32 8.31
C GLU A 111 2.61 -21.60 7.83
N ARG A 112 1.91 -22.43 7.04
CA ARG A 112 2.52 -23.62 6.41
C ARG A 112 3.66 -23.24 5.46
N LEU A 113 3.44 -22.29 4.55
CA LEU A 113 4.47 -21.85 3.61
C LEU A 113 5.69 -21.28 4.34
N GLU A 114 5.48 -20.46 5.37
CA GLU A 114 6.58 -19.94 6.18
C GLU A 114 7.36 -21.07 6.86
N SER A 115 6.68 -22.09 7.37
CA SER A 115 7.33 -23.26 7.97
C SER A 115 8.14 -24.06 6.94
N GLU A 116 7.59 -24.27 5.74
CA GLU A 116 8.27 -24.94 4.63
C GLU A 116 9.52 -24.17 4.19
N VAL A 117 9.42 -22.85 4.03
CA VAL A 117 10.57 -21.99 3.72
C VAL A 117 11.63 -22.06 4.82
N ARG A 118 11.24 -22.07 6.10
CA ARG A 118 12.18 -22.22 7.22
C ARG A 118 12.89 -23.57 7.17
N LEU A 119 12.19 -24.64 6.83
CA LEU A 119 12.79 -25.97 6.68
C LEU A 119 13.74 -26.01 5.49
N ILE A 120 13.32 -25.52 4.32
CA ILE A 120 14.18 -25.42 3.13
C ILE A 120 15.45 -24.62 3.45
N LYS A 121 15.33 -23.48 4.14
CA LYS A 121 16.47 -22.67 4.57
C LYS A 121 17.43 -23.42 5.51
N LYS A 122 16.92 -24.33 6.34
CA LYS A 122 17.74 -25.17 7.23
C LYS A 122 18.36 -26.36 6.51
N SER A 123 17.66 -26.91 5.50
CA SER A 123 18.06 -28.11 4.76
C SER A 123 18.96 -27.81 3.56
N LEU A 124 18.99 -26.56 3.09
CA LEU A 124 19.94 -26.13 2.08
C LEU A 124 21.36 -26.24 2.64
N PRO A 125 22.26 -27.03 2.01
CA PRO A 125 23.67 -26.98 2.35
C PRO A 125 24.13 -25.53 2.17
N LYS A 126 24.99 -25.03 3.07
CA LYS A 126 25.72 -23.78 2.81
C LYS A 126 26.47 -24.00 1.51
N MET A 127 25.90 -23.49 0.42
CA MET A 127 26.39 -23.69 -0.93
C MET A 127 27.86 -23.30 -0.92
N PRO A 128 28.80 -24.16 -1.36
CA PRO A 128 30.20 -23.80 -1.41
C PRO A 128 30.31 -22.66 -2.42
N THR A 129 30.39 -21.43 -1.91
CA THR A 129 30.85 -20.29 -2.68
C THR A 129 32.21 -20.73 -3.23
N LYS A 130 32.31 -20.88 -4.55
CA LYS A 130 33.61 -21.04 -5.21
C LYS A 130 34.50 -19.95 -4.63
N ARG A 131 35.51 -20.39 -3.87
CA ARG A 131 36.49 -19.53 -3.22
C ARG A 131 37.33 -18.87 -4.30
N SER A 132 36.83 -17.77 -4.87
CA SER A 132 37.71 -16.71 -5.37
C SER A 132 38.32 -16.08 -4.13
N ALA A 133 39.62 -16.26 -3.97
CA ALA A 133 40.40 -15.70 -2.88
C ALA A 133 40.26 -14.17 -2.85
N SER A 134 40.18 -13.63 -1.62
CA SER A 134 40.16 -12.21 -1.23
C SER A 134 38.80 -11.48 -1.25
N GLY A 135 38.52 -10.81 -0.12
CA GLY A 135 37.63 -9.65 -0.06
C GLY A 135 36.24 -9.95 0.46
N ASP A 136 35.79 -9.08 1.35
CA ASP A 136 34.38 -8.86 1.72
C ASP A 136 33.44 -9.19 0.56
N VAL A 137 32.46 -10.07 0.82
CA VAL A 137 31.47 -10.39 -0.20
C VAL A 137 30.53 -9.19 -0.28
N ASP A 138 30.85 -8.31 -1.22
CA ASP A 138 30.10 -7.08 -1.49
C ASP A 138 28.59 -7.38 -1.50
N LYS A 139 27.92 -6.86 -0.48
CA LYS A 139 26.50 -7.11 -0.22
C LYS A 139 25.64 -6.63 -1.38
N PHE A 140 26.04 -5.53 -2.02
CA PHE A 140 25.33 -4.98 -3.17
C PHE A 140 25.47 -5.91 -4.38
N LEU A 141 26.69 -6.34 -4.73
CA LEU A 141 26.89 -7.26 -5.87
C LEU A 141 26.19 -8.61 -5.67
N SER A 142 26.14 -9.09 -4.43
CA SER A 142 25.42 -10.33 -4.09
C SER A 142 23.92 -10.19 -4.28
N THR A 143 23.36 -9.06 -3.82
CA THR A 143 21.93 -8.77 -3.98
C THR A 143 21.57 -8.58 -5.44
N LEU A 144 22.40 -7.85 -6.19
CA LEU A 144 22.20 -7.61 -7.62
C LEU A 144 22.29 -8.91 -8.43
N ARG A 145 23.20 -9.83 -8.09
CA ARG A 145 23.27 -11.16 -8.75
C ARG A 145 22.03 -12.01 -8.50
N LEU A 146 21.42 -11.91 -7.33
CA LEU A 146 20.20 -12.65 -7.00
C LEU A 146 18.97 -12.09 -7.72
N ARG A 147 18.88 -10.76 -7.86
CA ARG A 147 17.73 -10.09 -8.50
C ARG A 147 17.88 -9.90 -10.01
N GLY A 148 19.11 -9.82 -10.51
CA GLY A 148 19.43 -9.47 -11.91
C GLY A 148 19.38 -7.97 -12.19
N VAL A 149 18.36 -7.27 -11.70
CA VAL A 149 18.08 -5.85 -11.98
C VAL A 149 17.69 -5.11 -10.69
N MET A 150 18.15 -3.87 -10.55
CA MET A 150 17.74 -2.93 -9.49
C MET A 150 17.60 -1.53 -10.07
N SER A 151 16.77 -0.67 -9.50
CA SER A 151 16.73 0.74 -9.90
C SER A 151 17.92 1.52 -9.32
N VAL A 152 18.34 2.58 -10.00
CA VAL A 152 19.40 3.47 -9.50
C VAL A 152 19.01 4.07 -8.16
N ASP A 153 17.73 4.38 -7.93
CA ASP A 153 17.26 4.94 -6.65
C ASP A 153 17.31 3.92 -5.51
N GLU A 154 16.94 2.67 -5.76
CA GLU A 154 17.15 1.59 -4.78
C GLU A 154 18.63 1.44 -4.43
N VAL A 155 19.51 1.48 -5.43
CA VAL A 155 20.95 1.35 -5.24
C VAL A 155 21.53 2.53 -4.46
N ARG A 156 21.06 3.75 -4.70
CA ARG A 156 21.42 4.94 -3.90
C ARG A 156 20.97 4.84 -2.45
N GLY A 157 19.86 4.13 -2.19
CA GLY A 157 19.39 3.84 -0.84
C GLY A 157 20.21 2.78 -0.10
N LEU A 158 21.09 2.05 -0.80
CA LEU A 158 21.97 1.05 -0.18
C LEU A 158 23.28 1.67 0.29
N SER A 159 23.81 1.15 1.39
CA SER A 159 25.19 1.40 1.79
C SER A 159 26.14 0.64 0.87
N LEU A 160 26.64 1.33 -0.16
CA LEU A 160 27.66 0.79 -1.07
C LEU A 160 29.04 0.90 -0.41
N GLU A 161 29.89 -0.10 -0.63
CA GLU A 161 31.28 -0.06 -0.16
C GLU A 161 32.12 0.97 -0.94
N ARG A 162 31.73 1.25 -2.19
CA ARG A 162 32.38 2.19 -3.11
C ARG A 162 31.34 2.96 -3.93
N PRO A 163 31.70 4.07 -4.59
CA PRO A 163 30.80 4.76 -5.52
C PRO A 163 30.28 3.83 -6.63
N LEU A 164 29.04 4.03 -7.08
CA LEU A 164 28.43 3.20 -8.13
C LEU A 164 29.29 3.19 -9.42
N ASP A 165 29.91 4.31 -9.75
CA ASP A 165 30.75 4.49 -10.93
C ASP A 165 31.97 3.54 -10.95
N ASP A 166 32.50 3.16 -9.78
CA ASP A 166 33.60 2.20 -9.67
C ASP A 166 33.16 0.80 -10.11
N TYR A 167 31.91 0.43 -9.86
CA TYR A 167 31.35 -0.86 -10.29
C TYR A 167 31.09 -0.89 -11.78
N VAL A 168 30.67 0.23 -12.35
CA VAL A 168 30.43 0.38 -13.78
C VAL A 168 31.75 0.34 -14.56
N SER A 169 32.73 1.14 -14.11
CA SER A 169 34.06 1.20 -14.74
C SER A 169 34.83 -0.12 -14.63
N SER A 170 34.64 -0.88 -13.55
CA SER A 170 35.19 -2.24 -13.42
C SER A 170 34.40 -3.31 -14.18
N GLY A 171 33.31 -2.95 -14.87
CA GLY A 171 32.48 -3.87 -15.65
C GLY A 171 31.68 -4.87 -14.81
N LYS A 172 31.60 -4.68 -13.49
CA LYS A 172 30.85 -5.56 -12.58
C LYS A 172 29.34 -5.34 -12.69
N VAL A 173 28.95 -4.19 -13.22
CA VAL A 173 27.58 -3.70 -13.29
C VAL A 173 27.41 -2.90 -14.58
N VAL A 174 26.22 -2.94 -15.19
CA VAL A 174 25.87 -2.15 -16.37
C VAL A 174 24.67 -1.27 -16.04
N ILE A 175 24.72 0.00 -16.44
CA ILE A 175 23.58 0.91 -16.31
C ILE A 175 22.78 0.91 -17.61
N VAL A 176 21.48 0.66 -17.52
CA VAL A 176 20.52 0.73 -18.63
C VAL A 176 19.41 1.69 -18.22
N GLY A 177 19.51 2.94 -18.65
CA GLY A 177 18.54 3.98 -18.29
C GLY A 177 18.60 4.30 -16.80
N ASP A 178 17.52 4.01 -16.08
CA ASP A 178 17.38 4.16 -14.62
C ASP A 178 17.62 2.85 -13.86
N LEU A 179 18.08 1.81 -14.55
CA LEU A 179 18.35 0.50 -13.99
C LEU A 179 19.84 0.20 -13.90
N VAL A 180 20.19 -0.48 -12.83
CA VAL A 180 21.48 -1.06 -12.51
C VAL A 180 21.34 -2.57 -12.71
N VAL A 181 22.08 -3.13 -13.65
CA VAL A 181 21.87 -4.48 -14.17
C VAL A 181 23.13 -5.32 -13.97
N CYS A 182 22.94 -6.57 -13.55
CA CYS A 182 24.00 -7.56 -13.50
C CYS A 182 24.42 -7.94 -14.94
N PRO A 183 25.72 -7.93 -15.29
CA PRO A 183 26.18 -8.28 -16.64
C PRO A 183 25.73 -9.67 -17.10
N ASP A 184 25.78 -10.66 -16.21
CA ASP A 184 25.37 -12.04 -16.51
C ASP A 184 23.87 -12.12 -16.85
N PHE A 185 23.05 -11.37 -16.12
CA PHE A 185 21.61 -11.27 -16.36
C PHE A 185 21.33 -10.57 -17.70
N LEU A 186 22.00 -9.46 -17.97
CA LEU A 186 21.85 -8.73 -19.24
C LEU A 186 22.21 -9.60 -20.44
N ASN A 187 23.31 -10.35 -20.36
CA ASN A 187 23.76 -11.22 -21.45
C ASN A 187 22.78 -12.39 -21.68
N SER A 188 22.33 -13.02 -20.60
CA SER A 188 21.27 -14.04 -20.65
C SER A 188 20.00 -13.48 -21.30
N PHE A 189 19.56 -12.30 -20.89
CA PHE A 189 18.38 -11.65 -21.45
C PHE A 189 18.55 -11.29 -22.93
N LYS A 190 19.68 -10.71 -23.32
CA LYS A 190 20.00 -10.38 -24.72
C LYS A 190 19.99 -11.62 -25.63
N SER A 191 20.36 -12.79 -25.11
CA SER A 191 20.32 -14.05 -25.87
C SER A 191 18.90 -14.49 -26.27
N LYS A 192 17.86 -13.94 -25.64
CA LYS A 192 16.45 -14.24 -25.96
C LYS A 192 15.93 -13.46 -27.16
N PHE A 193 16.67 -12.46 -27.65
CA PHE A 193 16.23 -11.67 -28.80
C PHE A 193 16.43 -12.44 -30.12
N PRO A 194 15.51 -12.28 -31.09
CA PRO A 194 14.32 -11.41 -31.05
C PRO A 194 13.18 -11.96 -30.17
N ILE A 195 12.50 -11.07 -29.44
CA ILE A 195 11.40 -11.44 -28.53
C ILE A 195 10.06 -11.07 -29.18
N LYS A 196 9.17 -12.05 -29.41
CA LYS A 196 7.85 -11.76 -29.97
C LYS A 196 6.94 -11.07 -28.95
N VAL A 197 6.05 -10.20 -29.43
CA VAL A 197 5.07 -9.50 -28.58
C VAL A 197 4.13 -10.48 -27.86
N SER A 198 3.83 -11.63 -28.49
CA SER A 198 3.06 -12.72 -27.86
C SER A 198 3.74 -13.32 -26.65
N ASP A 199 5.07 -13.28 -26.59
CA ASP A 199 5.88 -14.02 -25.63
C ASP A 199 6.26 -13.14 -24.43
N ILE A 200 5.87 -11.86 -24.41
CA ILE A 200 6.14 -10.92 -23.30
C ILE A 200 5.60 -11.46 -21.98
N ASN A 201 4.42 -12.10 -21.99
CA ASN A 201 3.80 -12.66 -20.80
C ASN A 201 4.59 -13.84 -20.20
N SER A 202 5.60 -14.37 -20.91
CA SER A 202 6.49 -15.42 -20.41
C SER A 202 7.76 -14.87 -19.74
N LEU A 203 8.03 -13.57 -19.88
CA LEU A 203 9.17 -12.91 -19.26
C LEU A 203 8.94 -12.69 -17.76
N SER A 204 10.02 -12.69 -16.98
CA SER A 204 9.93 -12.31 -15.57
C SER A 204 9.65 -10.81 -15.41
N SER A 205 9.20 -10.40 -14.22
CA SER A 205 8.97 -8.97 -13.92
C SER A 205 10.22 -8.12 -14.15
N GLU A 206 11.39 -8.64 -13.78
CA GLU A 206 12.70 -8.02 -13.94
C GLU A 206 13.12 -7.92 -15.41
N GLU A 207 12.81 -8.95 -16.20
CA GLU A 207 13.06 -8.96 -17.65
C GLU A 207 12.17 -7.98 -18.40
N VAL A 208 10.89 -7.87 -18.02
CA VAL A 208 9.97 -6.87 -18.57
C VAL A 208 10.48 -5.46 -18.26
N LYS A 209 10.89 -5.19 -17.02
CA LYS A 209 11.49 -3.90 -16.63
C LYS A 209 12.74 -3.59 -17.46
N LEU A 210 13.62 -4.57 -17.64
CA LEU A 210 14.82 -4.42 -18.46
C LEU A 210 14.48 -4.14 -19.93
N LEU A 211 13.49 -4.85 -20.49
CA LEU A 211 13.02 -4.63 -21.85
C LEU A 211 12.51 -3.20 -22.04
N GLU A 212 11.65 -2.72 -21.13
CA GLU A 212 11.12 -1.36 -21.15
C GLU A 212 12.24 -0.32 -21.07
N ALA A 213 13.24 -0.54 -20.20
CA ALA A 213 14.40 0.34 -20.10
C ALA A 213 15.26 0.34 -21.38
N LEU A 214 15.45 -0.82 -22.01
CA LEU A 214 16.17 -0.93 -23.28
C LEU A 214 15.43 -0.23 -24.42
N VAL A 215 14.10 -0.33 -24.46
CA VAL A 215 13.27 0.40 -25.42
C VAL A 215 13.36 1.91 -25.18
N ARG A 216 13.23 2.35 -23.93
CA ARG A 216 13.33 3.77 -23.55
C ARG A 216 14.70 4.37 -23.85
N THR A 217 15.75 3.57 -23.79
CA THR A 217 17.13 3.98 -24.12
C THR A 217 17.50 3.75 -25.59
N ASN A 218 16.53 3.42 -26.45
CA ASN A 218 16.71 3.16 -27.88
C ASN A 218 17.73 2.04 -28.20
N GLN A 219 17.96 1.11 -27.28
CA GLN A 219 18.79 -0.08 -27.52
C GLN A 219 17.99 -1.25 -28.12
N VAL A 220 16.68 -1.21 -27.96
CA VAL A 220 15.74 -2.19 -28.48
C VAL A 220 14.58 -1.46 -29.15
N TYR A 221 14.08 -1.99 -30.25
CA TYR A 221 12.92 -1.43 -30.95
C TYR A 221 11.93 -2.52 -31.32
N LEU A 222 10.67 -2.12 -31.50
CA LEU A 222 9.60 -3.00 -31.95
C LEU A 222 9.58 -3.05 -33.48
N PHE A 223 9.95 -4.18 -34.06
CA PHE A 223 9.94 -4.40 -35.51
C PHE A 223 8.55 -4.84 -35.99
N SER A 224 7.96 -4.03 -36.87
CA SER A 224 6.67 -4.32 -37.54
C SER A 224 5.50 -4.61 -36.59
N GLY A 225 5.58 -4.20 -35.32
CA GLY A 225 4.57 -4.51 -34.30
C GLY A 225 4.54 -5.97 -33.84
N VAL A 226 5.49 -6.80 -34.25
CA VAL A 226 5.46 -8.26 -34.04
C VAL A 226 6.51 -8.72 -33.03
N GLU A 227 7.72 -8.16 -33.09
CA GLU A 227 8.84 -8.61 -32.24
C GLU A 227 9.81 -7.48 -31.91
N TYR A 228 10.37 -7.55 -30.71
CA TYR A 228 11.45 -6.68 -30.27
C TYR A 228 12.79 -7.18 -30.79
N ARG A 229 13.60 -6.25 -31.32
CA ARG A 229 14.95 -6.50 -31.82
C ARG A 229 15.94 -5.54 -31.17
N ILE A 230 17.17 -6.01 -30.98
CA ILE A 230 18.28 -5.18 -30.52
C ILE A 230 18.69 -4.27 -31.68
N LEU A 231 18.99 -3.01 -31.34
CA LEU A 231 19.61 -2.06 -32.26
C LEU A 231 21.12 -2.38 -32.27
N ASP A 232 21.64 -2.85 -33.40
CA ASP A 232 23.09 -3.02 -33.64
C ASP A 232 23.78 -1.67 -33.90
#